data_AF-A0A2P4ST24-F1
#
_entry.id   AF-A0A2P4ST24-F1
#
_cell.length_a   1.000
_cell.length_b   1.000
_cell.length_c   1.000
_cell.angle_alpha   90.00
_cell.angle_beta   90.00
_cell.angle_gamma   90.00
#
_symmetry.space_group_name_H-M   'P 1'
#
loop_
_entity.id
_entity.type
_entity.pdbx_description
1 polymer ?
#
loop_
_entity_poly.entity_id
_entity_poly.type
_entity_poly.pdbx_seq_one_letter_code
_entity_poly.pdbx_strand_id
1 'polypeptide(L)'
;MTCLSAETGAECSSSAAQPASTDQAQLTPPTSFAQKAMLLLQRMLSFAVEVDRSPNCSSCKIADLLFPFLLNIPVRSQREALLNTMESNLLRCKLLEMMFQHSCKVPTNLPLSLSKILYFLGHSSVLLQYQDEVATWQKWDELLQYLSLLLLSYQKVVAEHLRSSLIERVDLIIKKAKPKLQDDDNISQLDIHLEIKDFLGRMQQILEEPFPVQIKEKVCMLKKLFLIVTAT
;
A
#
# COMPACT_ATOMS: atom_id res chain seq x y z
N MET A 1 62.26 -39.74 60.32
CA MET A 1 63.06 -38.93 59.37
C MET A 1 62.26 -37.70 59.01
N THR A 2 62.94 -36.55 58.90
CA THR A 2 62.45 -35.26 58.37
C THR A 2 62.06 -35.40 56.87
N CYS A 3 61.27 -34.55 56.21
CA CYS A 3 61.15 -33.07 56.28
C CYS A 3 59.73 -32.52 55.94
N LEU A 4 59.34 -31.45 56.65
CA LEU A 4 58.85 -30.11 56.19
C LEU A 4 57.70 -29.93 55.16
N SER A 5 56.63 -29.26 55.64
CA SER A 5 55.96 -28.04 55.09
C SER A 5 55.22 -28.12 53.72
N ALA A 6 54.10 -27.45 53.40
CA ALA A 6 53.29 -26.37 54.00
C ALA A 6 51.88 -26.31 53.28
N GLU A 7 50.87 -25.46 53.52
CA GLU A 7 50.60 -24.40 54.53
C GLU A 7 49.05 -24.13 54.68
N THR A 8 48.62 -23.87 55.92
CA THR A 8 47.47 -23.08 56.47
C THR A 8 46.29 -22.49 55.64
N GLY A 9 45.08 -22.58 56.23
CA GLY A 9 43.87 -21.74 55.96
C GLY A 9 42.57 -22.56 55.97
N ALA A 10 41.83 -22.75 57.08
CA ALA A 10 40.89 -21.81 57.73
C ALA A 10 39.79 -21.29 56.76
N GLU A 11 38.48 -21.39 57.01
CA GLU A 11 37.71 -21.75 58.22
C GLU A 11 36.29 -22.29 57.88
N CYS A 12 35.52 -22.75 58.88
CA CYS A 12 34.26 -23.49 58.71
C CYS A 12 32.96 -22.67 58.93
N SER A 13 31.89 -23.12 58.28
CA SER A 13 30.46 -23.11 58.73
C SER A 13 29.66 -21.80 58.81
N SER A 14 28.59 -21.70 58.02
CA SER A 14 27.19 -21.92 58.49
C SER A 14 26.11 -21.07 57.77
N SER A 15 25.20 -21.77 57.07
CA SER A 15 23.74 -21.56 56.97
C SER A 15 23.13 -20.15 56.82
N ALA A 16 22.41 -19.90 55.71
CA ALA A 16 20.93 -19.80 55.72
C ALA A 16 20.30 -19.39 54.36
N ALA A 17 19.06 -19.85 54.13
CA ALA A 17 18.00 -19.27 53.28
C ALA A 17 18.23 -19.02 51.76
N GLN A 18 17.58 -19.88 50.96
CA GLN A 18 16.95 -19.50 49.68
C GLN A 18 15.76 -18.55 49.94
N PRO A 19 15.35 -17.66 48.99
CA PRO A 19 14.60 -18.10 47.81
C PRO A 19 14.86 -17.38 46.46
N ALA A 20 14.51 -18.12 45.42
CA ALA A 20 14.12 -17.73 44.06
C ALA A 20 14.20 -16.25 43.64
N SER A 21 15.06 -15.98 42.65
CA SER A 21 14.81 -14.93 41.64
C SER A 21 14.40 -15.61 40.35
N THR A 22 13.10 -15.59 40.05
CA THR A 22 12.55 -16.08 38.78
C THR A 22 12.97 -15.12 37.68
N ASP A 23 14.01 -15.46 36.94
CA ASP A 23 14.48 -14.64 35.82
C ASP A 23 13.47 -14.77 34.66
N GLN A 24 12.41 -13.96 34.72
CA GLN A 24 11.48 -13.81 33.61
C GLN A 24 12.21 -13.13 32.47
N ALA A 25 12.83 -13.95 31.61
CA ALA A 25 13.23 -13.56 30.27
C ALA A 25 11.99 -13.04 29.53
N GLN A 26 11.80 -11.73 29.62
CA GLN A 26 10.61 -11.02 29.21
C GLN A 26 10.44 -11.21 27.70
N LEU A 27 9.48 -12.06 27.32
CA LEU A 27 9.14 -12.37 25.94
C LEU A 27 8.72 -11.08 25.23
N THR A 28 9.69 -10.43 24.59
CA THR A 28 9.45 -9.28 23.73
C THR A 28 8.57 -9.74 22.57
N PRO A 29 7.47 -9.03 22.27
CA PRO A 29 6.44 -9.58 21.41
C PRO A 29 6.93 -9.74 19.97
N PRO A 30 6.46 -10.78 19.24
CA PRO A 30 6.90 -11.09 17.88
C PRO A 30 6.60 -9.99 16.86
N THR A 31 5.77 -9.00 17.22
CA THR A 31 5.48 -7.80 16.45
C THR A 31 6.71 -6.98 16.09
N SER A 32 7.69 -6.85 16.99
CA SER A 32 8.87 -5.99 16.74
C SER A 32 9.81 -6.53 15.66
N PHE A 33 9.97 -7.86 15.58
CA PHE A 33 10.73 -8.52 14.53
C PHE A 33 9.96 -8.53 13.20
N ALA A 34 8.66 -8.85 13.24
CA ALA A 34 7.80 -8.84 12.05
C ALA A 34 7.74 -7.44 11.39
N GLN A 35 7.63 -6.37 12.19
CA GLN A 35 7.68 -4.99 11.70
C GLN A 35 9.03 -4.64 11.06
N LYS A 36 10.16 -5.02 11.68
CA LYS A 36 11.49 -4.81 11.09
C LYS A 36 11.68 -5.59 9.78
N ALA A 37 11.23 -6.84 9.74
CA ALA A 37 11.27 -7.67 8.53
C ALA A 37 10.39 -7.09 7.40
N MET A 38 9.19 -6.59 7.74
CA MET A 38 8.30 -5.92 6.80
C MET A 38 8.92 -4.64 6.22
N LEU A 39 9.50 -3.78 7.06
CA LEU A 39 10.20 -2.57 6.63
C LEU A 39 11.43 -2.88 5.76
N LEU A 40 12.22 -3.89 6.13
CA LEU A 40 13.36 -4.32 5.32
C LEU A 40 12.92 -4.90 3.97
N LEU A 41 11.85 -5.70 3.94
CA LEU A 41 11.27 -6.22 2.70
C LEU A 41 10.75 -5.09 1.80
N GLN A 42 10.06 -4.11 2.38
CA GLN A 42 9.56 -2.94 1.63
C GLN A 42 10.70 -2.13 1.05
N ARG A 43 11.75 -1.87 1.83
CA ARG A 43 12.94 -1.17 1.37
C ARG A 43 13.70 -1.95 0.30
N MET A 44 13.79 -3.28 0.43
CA MET A 44 14.35 -4.16 -0.60
C MET A 44 13.51 -4.15 -1.88
N LEU A 45 12.18 -4.19 -1.81
CA LEU A 45 11.29 -4.12 -2.96
C LEU A 45 11.37 -2.75 -3.65
N SER A 46 11.43 -1.66 -2.89
CA SER A 46 11.59 -0.30 -3.43
C SER A 46 12.93 -0.14 -4.13
N PHE A 47 14.04 -0.58 -3.53
CA PHE A 47 15.34 -0.61 -4.21
C PHE A 47 15.34 -1.55 -5.43
N ALA A 48 14.75 -2.74 -5.36
CA ALA A 48 14.67 -3.65 -6.50
C ALA A 48 13.89 -3.06 -7.68
N VAL A 49 12.82 -2.31 -7.41
CA VAL A 49 12.04 -1.57 -8.39
C VAL A 49 12.81 -0.37 -8.96
N GLU A 50 13.58 0.34 -8.14
CA GLU A 50 14.29 1.57 -8.56
C GLU A 50 15.61 1.30 -9.28
N VAL A 51 16.32 0.22 -8.94
CA VAL A 51 17.71 -0.02 -9.37
C VAL A 51 17.79 -0.77 -10.72
N ASP A 52 16.78 -1.56 -11.09
CA ASP A 52 17.02 -2.62 -12.07
C ASP A 52 16.89 -2.20 -13.56
N ARG A 53 17.95 -2.51 -14.32
CA ARG A 53 17.95 -2.56 -15.80
C ARG A 53 17.53 -3.94 -16.33
N SER A 54 17.46 -4.97 -15.48
CA SER A 54 17.04 -6.30 -15.88
C SER A 54 15.52 -6.38 -16.07
N PRO A 55 15.04 -7.22 -17.00
CA PRO A 55 13.61 -7.40 -17.21
C PRO A 55 12.90 -8.15 -16.08
N ASN A 56 13.59 -8.57 -15.00
CA ASN A 56 13.07 -9.52 -14.02
C ASN A 56 12.52 -8.92 -12.72
N CYS A 57 13.01 -7.75 -12.27
CA CYS A 57 12.56 -7.10 -11.04
C CYS A 57 11.70 -5.83 -11.27
N SER A 58 10.93 -5.78 -12.36
CA SER A 58 10.07 -4.63 -12.65
C SER A 58 8.85 -4.54 -11.73
N SER A 59 8.34 -3.32 -11.50
CA SER A 59 7.09 -3.11 -10.74
C SER A 59 5.91 -3.92 -11.27
N CYS A 60 5.85 -4.17 -12.59
CA CYS A 60 4.84 -5.01 -13.20
C CYS A 60 4.97 -6.46 -12.70
N LYS A 61 6.16 -7.08 -12.85
CA LYS A 61 6.38 -8.47 -12.40
C LYS A 61 6.18 -8.66 -10.91
N ILE A 62 6.56 -7.67 -10.09
CA ILE A 62 6.36 -7.72 -8.64
C ILE A 62 4.86 -7.56 -8.32
N ALA A 63 4.13 -6.70 -9.04
CA ALA A 63 2.67 -6.60 -8.90
C ALA A 63 1.97 -7.90 -9.34
N ASP A 64 2.39 -8.52 -10.44
CA ASP A 64 1.87 -9.81 -10.92
C ASP A 64 2.03 -10.92 -9.86
N LEU A 65 3.16 -10.95 -9.16
CA LEU A 65 3.42 -11.88 -8.06
C LEU A 65 2.61 -11.56 -6.79
N LEU A 66 2.47 -10.27 -6.44
CA LEU A 66 1.77 -9.84 -5.22
C LEU A 66 0.24 -9.85 -5.35
N PHE A 67 -0.29 -9.71 -6.57
CA PHE A 67 -1.72 -9.53 -6.80
C PHE A 67 -2.60 -10.69 -6.32
N PRO A 68 -2.26 -11.97 -6.55
CA PRO A 68 -3.00 -13.10 -5.98
C PRO A 68 -3.01 -13.08 -4.45
N PHE A 69 -1.94 -12.62 -3.78
CA PHE A 69 -1.94 -12.50 -2.32
C PHE A 69 -2.86 -11.37 -1.85
N LEU A 70 -2.84 -10.20 -2.50
CA LEU A 70 -3.71 -9.08 -2.14
C LEU A 70 -5.20 -9.45 -2.19
N LEU A 71 -5.65 -10.19 -3.21
CA LEU A 71 -7.04 -10.65 -3.32
C LEU A 71 -7.47 -11.61 -2.20
N ASN A 72 -6.52 -12.38 -1.65
CA ASN A 72 -6.76 -13.42 -0.65
C ASN A 72 -6.55 -12.96 0.81
N ILE A 73 -6.06 -11.74 1.06
CA ILE A 73 -6.05 -11.15 2.41
C ILE A 73 -7.51 -10.80 2.75
N PRO A 74 -8.14 -11.42 3.77
CA PRO A 74 -9.58 -11.26 3.99
C PRO A 74 -9.91 -10.11 4.97
N VAL A 75 -8.89 -9.54 5.64
CA VAL A 75 -9.03 -8.46 6.61
C VAL A 75 -8.65 -7.11 5.98
N ARG A 76 -9.59 -6.17 5.95
CA ARG A 76 -9.42 -4.82 5.40
C ARG A 76 -8.18 -4.09 5.93
N SER A 77 -7.98 -4.07 7.26
CA SER A 77 -6.84 -3.35 7.86
C SER A 77 -5.48 -3.94 7.47
N GLN A 78 -5.40 -5.23 7.14
CA GLN A 78 -4.19 -5.86 6.63
C GLN A 78 -3.91 -5.46 5.17
N ARG A 79 -4.95 -5.38 4.33
CA ARG A 79 -4.85 -4.85 2.95
C ARG A 79 -4.44 -3.38 2.95
N GLU A 80 -5.08 -2.56 3.79
CA GLU A 80 -4.72 -1.15 3.99
C GLU A 80 -3.29 -0.99 4.49
N ALA A 81 -2.85 -1.79 5.48
CA ALA A 81 -1.48 -1.77 5.97
C ALA A 81 -0.47 -2.11 4.87
N LEU A 82 -0.70 -3.19 4.12
CA LEU A 82 0.15 -3.61 2.99
C LEU A 82 0.29 -2.50 1.95
N LEU A 83 -0.83 -1.90 1.51
CA LEU A 83 -0.84 -0.87 0.47
C LEU A 83 -0.25 0.47 0.94
N ASN A 84 -0.48 0.87 2.19
CA ASN A 84 0.02 2.13 2.73
C ASN A 84 1.52 2.10 3.08
N THR A 85 2.10 0.91 3.28
CA THR A 85 3.52 0.73 3.62
C THR A 85 4.40 0.41 2.40
N MET A 86 3.84 0.33 1.19
CA MET A 86 4.62 0.30 -0.05
C MET A 86 5.22 1.69 -0.34
N GLU A 87 6.53 1.84 -0.16
CA GLU A 87 7.24 3.09 -0.46
C GLU A 87 7.27 3.38 -1.97
N SER A 88 7.43 2.34 -2.81
CA SER A 88 7.40 2.48 -4.28
C SER A 88 6.01 2.84 -4.80
N ASN A 89 5.84 4.12 -5.17
CA ASN A 89 4.61 4.63 -5.78
C ASN A 89 4.25 3.88 -7.07
N LEU A 90 5.23 3.48 -7.87
CA LEU A 90 5.01 2.76 -9.14
C LEU A 90 4.51 1.33 -8.91
N LEU A 91 5.07 0.60 -7.94
CA LEU A 91 4.57 -0.73 -7.56
C LEU A 91 3.15 -0.64 -6.99
N ARG A 92 2.91 0.31 -6.10
CA ARG A 92 1.58 0.56 -5.51
C ARG A 92 0.54 0.91 -6.58
N CYS A 93 0.91 1.76 -7.55
CA CYS A 93 0.10 2.03 -8.74
C CYS A 93 -0.22 0.76 -9.53
N LYS A 94 0.78 -0.08 -9.82
CA LYS A 94 0.58 -1.30 -10.62
C LYS A 94 -0.32 -2.32 -9.91
N LEU A 95 -0.10 -2.55 -8.63
CA LEU A 95 -0.92 -3.48 -7.85
C LEU A 95 -2.37 -3.00 -7.71
N LEU A 96 -2.59 -1.70 -7.48
CA LEU A 96 -3.92 -1.10 -7.46
C LEU A 96 -4.59 -1.12 -8.84
N GLU A 97 -3.85 -0.82 -9.92
CA GLU A 97 -4.35 -0.91 -11.31
C GLU A 97 -4.87 -2.32 -11.62
N MET A 98 -4.12 -3.37 -11.25
CA MET A 98 -4.55 -4.76 -11.42
C MET A 98 -5.82 -5.09 -10.62
N MET A 99 -5.88 -4.63 -9.36
CA MET A 99 -7.05 -4.83 -8.50
C MET A 99 -8.31 -4.17 -9.06
N PHE A 100 -8.21 -2.93 -9.56
CA PHE A 100 -9.33 -2.26 -10.22
C PHE A 100 -9.69 -2.89 -11.56
N GLN A 101 -8.72 -3.27 -12.38
CA GLN A 101 -8.95 -3.97 -13.65
C GLN A 101 -9.71 -5.29 -13.45
N HIS A 102 -9.31 -6.09 -12.46
CA HIS A 102 -9.98 -7.34 -12.08
C HIS A 102 -11.40 -7.10 -11.54
N SER A 103 -11.63 -5.95 -10.90
CA SER A 103 -12.91 -5.56 -10.32
C SER A 103 -13.88 -4.94 -11.33
N CYS A 104 -13.43 -4.60 -12.55
CA CYS A 104 -14.24 -4.01 -13.60
C CYS A 104 -15.01 -5.07 -14.40
N LYS A 105 -16.30 -4.84 -14.62
CA LYS A 105 -17.13 -5.71 -15.49
C LYS A 105 -16.76 -5.60 -16.97
N VAL A 106 -16.32 -4.42 -17.39
CA VAL A 106 -15.85 -4.12 -18.75
C VAL A 106 -14.37 -3.75 -18.64
N PRO A 107 -13.44 -4.63 -19.01
CA PRO A 107 -12.01 -4.34 -18.94
C PRO A 107 -11.64 -3.29 -19.98
N THR A 108 -10.80 -2.32 -19.58
CA THR A 108 -10.27 -1.28 -20.48
C THR A 108 -8.82 -1.58 -20.86
N ASN A 109 -8.46 -1.32 -22.11
CA ASN A 109 -7.10 -1.47 -22.64
C ASN A 109 -6.25 -0.19 -22.50
N LEU A 110 -6.80 0.87 -21.90
CA LEU A 110 -6.06 2.11 -21.66
C LEU A 110 -4.77 1.85 -20.86
N PRO A 111 -3.68 2.60 -21.10
CA PRO A 111 -2.55 2.66 -20.19
C PRO A 111 -2.98 3.28 -18.85
N LEU A 112 -2.17 3.09 -17.80
CA LEU A 112 -2.42 3.75 -16.52
C LEU A 112 -2.33 5.28 -16.70
N SER A 113 -3.47 5.96 -16.58
CA SER A 113 -3.68 7.38 -16.87
C SER A 113 -4.82 7.95 -16.02
N LEU A 114 -4.99 9.28 -15.98
CA LEU A 114 -6.14 9.89 -15.29
C LEU A 114 -7.49 9.43 -15.88
N SER A 115 -7.60 9.27 -17.21
CA SER A 115 -8.79 8.70 -17.84
C SER A 115 -9.09 7.29 -17.34
N LYS A 116 -8.07 6.43 -17.20
CA LYS A 116 -8.26 5.06 -16.69
C LYS A 116 -8.66 5.03 -15.22
N ILE A 117 -8.07 5.89 -14.39
CA ILE A 117 -8.42 5.99 -12.96
C ILE A 117 -9.85 6.55 -12.80
N LEU A 118 -10.27 7.50 -13.64
CA LEU A 118 -11.65 7.98 -13.65
C LEU A 118 -12.61 6.89 -14.14
N TYR A 119 -12.28 6.17 -15.22
CA TYR A 119 -13.06 5.03 -15.72
C TYR A 119 -13.29 3.96 -14.65
N PHE A 120 -12.29 3.67 -13.81
CA PHE A 120 -12.43 2.72 -12.70
C PHE A 120 -13.51 3.14 -11.70
N LEU A 121 -13.76 4.45 -11.48
CA LEU A 121 -14.89 4.91 -10.67
C LEU A 121 -16.23 4.43 -11.31
N GLY A 122 -16.40 4.71 -12.60
CA GLY A 122 -17.59 4.35 -13.38
C GLY A 122 -17.87 2.85 -13.54
N HIS A 123 -16.83 2.00 -13.51
CA HIS A 123 -16.94 0.62 -14.02
C HIS A 123 -16.55 -0.50 -13.04
N SER A 124 -15.97 -0.15 -11.89
CA SER A 124 -15.61 -1.14 -10.86
C SER A 124 -16.81 -1.69 -10.10
N SER A 125 -16.62 -2.89 -9.55
CA SER A 125 -17.53 -3.57 -8.63
C SER A 125 -16.76 -4.06 -7.40
N VAL A 126 -17.48 -4.42 -6.34
CA VAL A 126 -16.87 -4.96 -5.12
C VAL A 126 -16.59 -6.46 -5.32
N LEU A 127 -15.31 -6.82 -5.46
CA LEU A 127 -14.87 -8.20 -5.76
C LEU A 127 -13.84 -8.75 -4.73
N LEU A 128 -13.45 -7.96 -3.72
CA LEU A 128 -12.56 -8.43 -2.66
C LEU A 128 -13.27 -9.42 -1.72
N GLN A 129 -12.52 -10.40 -1.21
CA GLN A 129 -13.01 -11.33 -0.19
C GLN A 129 -12.97 -10.68 1.21
N TYR A 130 -13.90 -11.05 2.07
CA TYR A 130 -14.00 -10.57 3.45
C TYR A 130 -14.16 -11.76 4.39
N GLN A 131 -13.50 -11.74 5.54
CA GLN A 131 -13.63 -12.79 6.55
C GLN A 131 -15.02 -12.79 7.20
N ASP A 132 -15.56 -11.59 7.43
CA ASP A 132 -16.83 -11.35 8.11
C ASP A 132 -17.89 -10.79 7.14
N GLU A 133 -19.17 -10.84 7.54
CA GLU A 133 -20.25 -10.15 6.84
C GLU A 133 -20.15 -8.63 7.02
N VAL A 134 -19.29 -8.03 6.20
CA VAL A 134 -19.10 -6.59 6.09
C VAL A 134 -20.26 -5.99 5.28
N ALA A 135 -20.83 -4.88 5.76
CA ALA A 135 -21.95 -4.21 5.09
C ALA A 135 -21.54 -3.69 3.70
N THR A 136 -22.44 -3.76 2.70
CA THR A 136 -22.13 -3.42 1.31
C THR A 136 -21.46 -2.04 1.17
N TRP A 137 -21.92 -1.03 1.92
CA TRP A 137 -21.33 0.30 1.90
C TRP A 137 -19.88 0.33 2.41
N GLN A 138 -19.50 -0.48 3.40
CA GLN A 138 -18.13 -0.52 3.93
C GLN A 138 -17.14 -1.07 2.89
N LYS A 139 -17.62 -1.94 1.98
CA LYS A 139 -16.83 -2.46 0.87
C LYS A 139 -16.61 -1.41 -0.22
N TRP A 140 -17.62 -0.58 -0.50
CA TRP A 140 -17.47 0.60 -1.38
C TRP A 140 -16.61 1.70 -0.74
N ASP A 141 -16.66 1.88 0.58
CA ASP A 141 -15.81 2.81 1.34
C ASP A 141 -14.32 2.42 1.24
N GLU A 142 -14.02 1.12 1.29
CA GLU A 142 -12.69 0.57 1.04
C GLU A 142 -12.25 0.75 -0.42
N LEU A 143 -13.14 0.47 -1.38
CA LEU A 143 -12.85 0.66 -2.81
C LEU A 143 -12.53 2.12 -3.15
N LEU A 144 -13.29 3.09 -2.61
CA LEU A 144 -13.03 4.52 -2.76
C LEU A 144 -11.72 4.96 -2.08
N GLN A 145 -11.34 4.33 -0.96
CA GLN A 145 -10.05 4.55 -0.32
C GLN A 145 -8.90 4.15 -1.24
N TYR A 146 -8.99 2.96 -1.85
CA TYR A 146 -7.98 2.47 -2.79
C TYR A 146 -7.93 3.25 -4.10
N LEU A 147 -9.05 3.80 -4.57
CA LEU A 147 -9.08 4.64 -5.76
C LEU A 147 -8.40 5.99 -5.50
N SER A 148 -8.64 6.56 -4.31
CA SER A 148 -7.93 7.75 -3.83
C SER A 148 -6.42 7.48 -3.69
N LEU A 149 -6.05 6.31 -3.16
CA LEU A 149 -4.65 5.87 -3.03
C LEU A 149 -3.97 5.69 -4.40
N LEU A 150 -4.69 5.15 -5.38
CA LEU A 150 -4.21 5.01 -6.76
C LEU A 150 -3.96 6.38 -7.39
N LEU A 151 -4.91 7.32 -7.30
CA LEU A 151 -4.77 8.68 -7.83
C LEU A 151 -3.59 9.44 -7.20
N LEU A 152 -3.40 9.35 -5.88
CA LEU A 152 -2.28 9.98 -5.18
C LEU A 152 -0.92 9.32 -5.53
N SER A 153 -0.90 8.00 -5.67
CA SER A 153 0.30 7.27 -6.15
C SER A 153 0.65 7.66 -7.58
N TYR A 154 -0.37 7.81 -8.42
CA TYR A 154 -0.27 8.16 -9.82
C TYR A 154 0.35 9.55 -10.02
N GLN A 155 -0.14 10.53 -9.26
CA GLN A 155 0.40 11.89 -9.28
C GLN A 155 1.90 11.90 -8.92
N LYS A 156 2.33 11.09 -7.95
CA LYS A 156 3.75 10.92 -7.62
C LYS A 156 4.53 10.24 -8.74
N VAL A 157 4.01 9.17 -9.34
CA VAL A 157 4.61 8.49 -10.52
C VAL A 157 4.85 9.46 -11.68
N VAL A 158 3.92 10.39 -11.92
CA VAL A 158 4.06 11.47 -12.90
C VAL A 158 5.13 12.48 -12.45
N ALA A 159 4.99 13.06 -11.25
CA ALA A 159 5.84 14.13 -10.75
C ALA A 159 7.32 13.73 -10.58
N GLU A 160 7.58 12.50 -10.13
CA GLU A 160 8.92 11.94 -9.88
C GLU A 160 9.51 11.27 -11.15
N HIS A 161 8.84 11.39 -12.31
CA HIS A 161 9.22 10.76 -13.59
C HIS A 161 9.48 9.24 -13.46
N LEU A 162 8.68 8.52 -12.66
CA LEU A 162 8.92 7.10 -12.34
C LEU A 162 8.73 6.15 -13.53
N ARG A 163 8.10 6.61 -14.61
CA ARG A 163 7.99 5.88 -15.88
C ARG A 163 9.28 5.87 -16.71
N SER A 164 10.14 6.87 -16.53
CA SER A 164 11.42 6.96 -17.24
C SER A 164 12.46 6.04 -16.61
N SER A 165 13.43 5.59 -17.40
CA SER A 165 14.58 4.86 -16.87
C SER A 165 15.34 5.73 -15.85
N LEU A 166 16.08 5.10 -14.92
CA LEU A 166 16.78 5.84 -13.86
C LEU A 166 17.75 6.90 -14.40
N ILE A 167 18.41 6.65 -15.54
CA ILE A 167 19.34 7.60 -16.17
C ILE A 167 18.58 8.81 -16.72
N GLU A 168 17.53 8.57 -17.51
CA GLU A 168 16.69 9.64 -18.04
C GLU A 168 16.02 10.43 -16.92
N ARG A 169 15.60 9.76 -15.84
CA ARG A 169 15.01 10.38 -14.65
C ARG A 169 15.99 11.32 -13.96
N VAL A 170 17.24 10.90 -13.74
CA VAL A 170 18.30 11.75 -13.17
C VAL A 170 18.51 12.99 -14.05
N ASP A 171 18.60 12.81 -15.36
CA ASP A 171 18.71 13.90 -16.33
C ASP A 171 17.53 14.87 -16.29
N LEU A 172 16.29 14.36 -16.24
CA LEU A 172 15.05 15.14 -16.16
C LEU A 172 14.96 15.93 -14.85
N ILE A 173 15.38 15.34 -13.73
CA ILE A 173 15.42 15.99 -12.42
C ILE A 173 16.47 17.12 -12.41
N ILE A 174 17.70 16.85 -12.90
CA ILE A 174 18.76 17.87 -13.00
C ILE A 174 18.31 19.04 -13.88
N LYS A 175 17.64 18.75 -15.01
CA LYS A 175 17.12 19.75 -15.96
C LYS A 175 15.82 20.42 -15.47
N LYS A 176 15.28 20.04 -14.30
CA LYS A 176 13.96 20.47 -13.78
C LYS A 176 12.85 20.36 -14.82
N ALA A 177 12.87 19.30 -15.61
CA ALA A 177 11.91 19.08 -16.69
C ALA A 177 10.50 18.89 -16.12
N LYS A 178 9.52 19.55 -16.74
CA LYS A 178 8.11 19.31 -16.41
C LYS A 178 7.75 17.83 -16.62
N PRO A 179 6.93 17.23 -15.74
CA PRO A 179 6.39 15.90 -15.96
C PRO A 179 5.76 15.75 -17.34
N LYS A 180 6.03 14.62 -18.01
CA LYS A 180 5.36 14.25 -19.25
C LYS A 180 4.03 13.59 -18.92
N LEU A 181 2.94 14.31 -19.12
CA LEU A 181 1.59 13.75 -19.14
C LEU A 181 1.41 12.88 -20.39
N GLN A 182 0.56 11.86 -20.30
CA GLN A 182 0.10 11.07 -21.44
C GLN A 182 -1.15 11.72 -22.05
N ASP A 183 -1.49 11.40 -23.30
CA ASP A 183 -2.70 11.97 -23.94
C ASP A 183 -3.97 11.63 -23.13
N ASP A 184 -4.04 10.41 -22.60
CA ASP A 184 -5.10 9.93 -21.71
C ASP A 184 -5.11 10.60 -20.31
N ASP A 185 -4.16 11.47 -19.98
CA ASP A 185 -4.23 12.30 -18.76
C ASP A 185 -5.05 13.58 -18.96
N ASN A 186 -5.32 13.98 -20.21
CA ASN A 186 -6.07 15.21 -20.52
C ASN A 186 -7.59 15.00 -20.39
N ILE A 187 -8.06 14.78 -19.16
CA ILE A 187 -9.50 14.71 -18.83
C ILE A 187 -10.06 16.11 -18.55
N SER A 188 -11.27 16.40 -19.02
CA SER A 188 -11.91 17.68 -18.74
C SER A 188 -12.59 17.70 -17.37
N GLN A 189 -12.85 18.89 -16.84
CA GLN A 189 -13.67 19.03 -15.64
C GLN A 189 -15.10 18.49 -15.86
N LEU A 190 -15.62 18.52 -17.09
CA LEU A 190 -16.95 17.99 -17.40
C LEU A 190 -16.98 16.47 -17.25
N ASP A 191 -15.96 15.76 -17.74
CA ASP A 191 -15.85 14.30 -17.64
C ASP A 191 -15.85 13.86 -16.16
N ILE A 192 -15.05 14.55 -15.32
CA ILE A 192 -15.03 14.33 -13.87
C ILE A 192 -16.42 14.56 -13.25
N HIS A 193 -17.15 15.59 -13.68
CA HIS A 193 -18.49 15.87 -13.14
C HIS A 193 -19.53 14.82 -13.55
N LEU A 194 -19.46 14.31 -14.78
CA LEU A 194 -20.35 13.27 -15.28
C LEU A 194 -20.09 11.94 -14.57
N GLU A 195 -18.84 11.45 -14.54
CA GLU A 195 -18.48 10.18 -13.89
C GLU A 195 -18.75 10.19 -12.38
N ILE A 196 -18.54 11.32 -11.68
CA ILE A 196 -18.92 11.46 -10.27
C ILE A 196 -20.45 11.39 -10.09
N LYS A 197 -21.23 12.03 -10.98
CA LYS A 197 -22.70 12.00 -10.93
C LYS A 197 -23.23 10.60 -11.18
N ASP A 198 -22.70 9.91 -12.19
CA ASP A 198 -23.13 8.57 -12.60
C ASP A 198 -22.69 7.52 -11.57
N PHE A 199 -21.53 7.68 -10.93
CA PHE A 199 -21.16 6.91 -9.74
C PHE A 199 -22.18 7.08 -8.61
N LEU A 200 -22.52 8.32 -8.24
CA LEU A 200 -23.49 8.58 -7.17
C LEU A 200 -24.87 8.02 -7.49
N GLY A 201 -25.36 8.17 -8.72
CA GLY A 201 -26.63 7.60 -9.16
C GLY A 201 -26.67 6.07 -9.08
N ARG A 202 -25.58 5.38 -9.46
CA ARG A 202 -25.45 3.93 -9.25
C ARG A 202 -25.37 3.56 -7.77
N MET A 203 -24.64 4.32 -6.95
CA MET A 203 -24.54 4.04 -5.51
C MET A 203 -25.89 4.21 -4.81
N GLN A 204 -26.75 5.15 -5.22
CA GLN A 204 -28.11 5.30 -4.69
C GLN A 204 -29.04 4.11 -5.02
N GLN A 205 -28.70 3.31 -6.04
CA GLN A 205 -29.44 2.09 -6.38
C GLN A 205 -28.87 0.84 -5.67
N ILE A 206 -27.58 0.86 -5.31
CA ILE A 206 -26.85 -0.27 -4.71
C ILE A 206 -26.82 -0.19 -3.17
N LEU A 207 -26.88 1.03 -2.62
CA LEU A 207 -26.90 1.30 -1.20
C LEU A 207 -28.30 1.75 -0.80
N GLU A 208 -28.87 1.09 0.20
CA GLU A 208 -30.19 1.42 0.74
C GLU A 208 -30.22 2.80 1.43
N GLU A 209 -31.40 3.40 1.54
CA GLU A 209 -31.60 4.65 2.27
C GLU A 209 -31.62 4.39 3.79
N PRO A 210 -30.97 5.24 4.63
CA PRO A 210 -30.33 6.51 4.27
C PRO A 210 -28.95 6.34 3.61
N PHE A 211 -28.70 7.06 2.52
CA PHE A 211 -27.42 7.01 1.80
C PHE A 211 -26.21 7.30 2.74
N PRO A 212 -25.21 6.41 2.82
CA PRO A 212 -24.08 6.57 3.74
C PRO A 212 -23.26 7.85 3.54
N VAL A 213 -23.16 8.66 4.60
CA VAL A 213 -22.44 9.95 4.59
C VAL A 213 -20.96 9.77 4.25
N GLN A 214 -20.33 8.70 4.73
CA GLN A 214 -18.92 8.38 4.49
C GLN A 214 -18.61 8.21 2.99
N ILE A 215 -19.53 7.59 2.24
CA ILE A 215 -19.42 7.44 0.78
C ILE A 215 -19.53 8.80 0.11
N LYS A 216 -20.51 9.62 0.51
CA LYS A 216 -20.71 10.97 -0.03
C LYS A 216 -19.49 11.87 0.20
N GLU A 217 -18.90 11.82 1.38
CA GLU A 217 -17.69 12.57 1.74
C GLU A 217 -16.48 12.10 0.93
N LYS A 218 -16.24 10.78 0.83
CA LYS A 218 -15.14 10.23 0.02
C LYS A 218 -15.27 10.57 -1.46
N VAL A 219 -16.47 10.49 -2.04
CA VAL A 219 -16.70 10.91 -3.44
C VAL A 219 -16.45 12.41 -3.62
N CYS A 220 -16.89 13.25 -2.69
CA CYS A 220 -16.59 14.68 -2.70
C CYS A 220 -15.08 14.99 -2.58
N MET A 221 -14.34 14.23 -1.77
CA MET A 221 -12.88 14.34 -1.67
C MET A 221 -12.20 13.88 -2.97
N LEU A 222 -12.60 12.73 -3.52
CA LEU A 222 -12.05 12.19 -4.76
C LEU A 222 -12.28 13.14 -5.95
N LYS A 223 -13.47 13.74 -6.06
CA LYS A 223 -13.77 14.80 -7.03
C LYS A 223 -12.79 15.98 -6.91
N LYS A 224 -12.53 16.46 -5.69
CA LYS A 224 -11.57 17.56 -5.44
C LYS A 224 -10.15 17.15 -5.84
N LEU A 225 -9.74 15.92 -5.52
CA LEU A 225 -8.43 15.40 -5.91
C LEU A 225 -8.26 15.37 -7.44
N PHE A 226 -9.24 14.83 -8.18
CA PHE A 226 -9.20 14.86 -9.65
C PHE A 226 -9.09 16.29 -10.19
N LEU A 227 -9.93 17.22 -9.71
CA LEU A 227 -9.90 18.62 -10.17
C LEU A 227 -8.56 19.32 -9.89
N ILE A 228 -7.93 19.03 -8.75
CA ILE A 228 -6.58 19.54 -8.42
C ILE A 228 -5.54 18.96 -9.38
N VAL A 229 -5.56 17.64 -9.63
CA VAL A 229 -4.57 16.97 -10.49
C VAL A 229 -4.72 17.38 -11.97
N THR A 230 -5.92 17.71 -12.43
CA THR A 230 -6.14 18.28 -13.79
C THR A 230 -5.71 19.73 -13.96
N ALA A 231 -5.40 20.44 -12.87
CA ALA A 231 -5.06 21.86 -12.90
C ALA A 231 -3.54 22.13 -12.88
N THR A 232 -2.70 21.09 -12.87
CA THR A 232 -1.23 21.16 -12.75
C THR A 232 -0.50 20.78 -14.03
#